data_AF-A0A8X6Q0J1-F1
#
_entry.id   AF-A0A8X6Q0J1-F1
#
_cell.length_a   1.000
_cell.length_b   1.000
_cell.length_c   1.000
_cell.angle_alpha   90.00
_cell.angle_beta   90.00
_cell.angle_gamma   90.00
#
_symmetry.space_group_name_H-M   'P 1'
#
loop_
_entity.id
_entity.type
_entity.pdbx_description
1 polymer ?
#
loop_
_entity_poly.entity_id
_entity_poly.type
_entity_poly.pdbx_seq_one_letter_code
_entity_poly.pdbx_strand_id
1 'polypeptide(L)'
;MDWKWTTEYGPWCNTCIQSIVRKTGLVIHPLDQYVAASPDGLIRSGEVYMLLEIKCIFNPDGSSLEELISKWSDFCLSNTNGFISLKRNHKYYFQIQCQLAVTNLHQCLFVIFCNNKSFEEKMYLEIIDFDCPLWKECLGKIKKFFFNFHIPLVMA
;
A
#
# COMPACT_ATOMS: atom_id res chain seq x y z
N MET A 1 -5.24 18.37 -13.14
CA MET A 1 -4.33 18.96 -12.13
C MET A 1 -3.10 18.09 -12.15
N ASP A 2 -2.03 18.59 -12.78
CA ASP A 2 -0.78 17.86 -12.91
C ASP A 2 0.10 18.17 -11.70
N TRP A 3 0.27 17.19 -10.82
CA TRP A 3 1.19 17.29 -9.68
C TRP A 3 2.58 16.92 -10.17
N LYS A 4 3.46 17.91 -10.32
CA LYS A 4 4.90 17.70 -10.54
C LYS A 4 5.56 17.52 -9.18
N TRP A 5 6.11 16.35 -8.89
CA TRP A 5 7.00 16.14 -7.76
C TRP A 5 8.33 16.85 -8.05
N THR A 6 8.63 17.92 -7.31
CA THR A 6 9.99 18.47 -7.23
C THR A 6 10.66 17.83 -6.03
N THR A 7 11.66 16.99 -6.29
CA THR A 7 12.50 16.33 -5.28
C THR A 7 13.43 17.36 -4.64
N GLU A 8 13.07 17.89 -3.46
CA GLU A 8 13.96 18.76 -2.65
C GLU A 8 14.46 18.10 -1.35
N TYR A 9 14.38 16.78 -1.21
CA TYR A 9 14.98 16.08 -0.07
C TYR A 9 15.74 14.82 -0.51
N GLY A 10 17.07 14.95 -0.68
CA GLY A 10 18.02 13.82 -0.79
C GLY A 10 19.00 13.90 -1.98
N PRO A 11 20.24 13.38 -1.86
CA PRO A 11 21.33 13.57 -2.84
C PRO A 11 21.24 12.60 -4.04
N TRP A 12 20.04 12.34 -4.57
CA TRP A 12 19.84 11.39 -5.66
C TRP A 12 19.57 12.11 -6.99
N CYS A 13 20.66 12.23 -7.78
CA CYS A 13 20.70 12.32 -9.24
C CYS A 13 20.06 13.56 -9.94
N ASN A 14 20.91 14.37 -10.59
CA ASN A 14 20.58 15.51 -11.47
C ASN A 14 19.90 15.13 -12.81
N THR A 15 19.24 13.97 -12.88
CA THR A 15 18.43 13.56 -14.03
C THR A 15 17.01 13.36 -13.53
N CYS A 16 16.13 14.33 -13.77
CA CYS A 16 14.72 14.23 -13.44
C CYS A 16 14.08 13.09 -14.25
N ILE A 17 14.14 11.86 -13.74
CA ILE A 17 13.34 10.76 -14.28
C ILE A 17 11.91 11.05 -13.84
N GLN A 18 11.14 11.65 -14.73
CA GLN A 18 9.74 11.95 -14.49
C GLN A 18 8.99 10.65 -14.18
N SER A 19 8.49 10.54 -12.95
CA SER A 19 7.64 9.42 -12.55
C SER A 19 6.22 9.65 -13.08
N ILE A 20 5.66 8.65 -13.74
CA ILE A 20 4.29 8.67 -14.26
C ILE A 20 3.44 7.77 -13.39
N VAL A 21 2.33 8.30 -12.87
CA VAL A 21 1.33 7.52 -12.14
C VAL A 21 0.12 7.29 -13.05
N ARG A 22 -0.30 6.02 -13.19
CA ARG A 22 -1.53 5.66 -13.91
C ARG A 22 -2.50 5.00 -12.94
N LYS A 23 -3.77 5.39 -13.01
CA LYS A 23 -4.84 4.67 -12.31
C LYS A 23 -4.95 3.25 -12.87
N THR A 24 -5.22 2.31 -11.97
CA THR A 24 -5.50 0.91 -12.31
C THR A 24 -6.99 0.61 -12.15
N GLY A 25 -7.45 -0.43 -12.84
CA GLY A 25 -8.74 -1.06 -12.56
C GLY A 25 -8.57 -2.29 -11.67
N LEU A 26 -9.55 -3.19 -11.72
CA LEU A 26 -9.43 -4.51 -11.11
C LEU A 26 -8.43 -5.37 -11.89
N VAL A 27 -7.44 -5.92 -11.19
CA VAL A 27 -6.47 -6.89 -11.72
C VAL A 27 -6.79 -8.25 -11.12
N ILE A 28 -7.03 -9.23 -11.99
CA ILE A 28 -7.34 -10.61 -11.60
C ILE A 28 -6.05 -11.43 -11.67
N HIS A 29 -5.81 -12.24 -10.65
CA HIS A 29 -4.64 -13.12 -10.61
C HIS A 29 -4.71 -14.13 -11.79
N PRO A 30 -3.61 -14.31 -12.55
CA PRO A 30 -3.64 -15.06 -13.81
C PRO A 30 -3.94 -16.55 -13.62
N LEU A 31 -3.55 -17.14 -12.48
CA LEU A 31 -3.77 -18.55 -12.16
C LEU A 31 -4.97 -18.75 -11.23
N ASP A 32 -4.96 -18.13 -10.05
CA ASP A 32 -6.08 -18.14 -9.10
C ASP A 32 -7.12 -17.03 -9.36
N GLN A 33 -7.96 -17.19 -10.39
CA GLN A 33 -8.90 -16.15 -10.87
C GLN A 33 -9.95 -15.66 -9.84
N TYR A 34 -10.09 -16.35 -8.71
CA TYR A 34 -10.91 -15.93 -7.57
C TYR A 34 -10.21 -14.92 -6.65
N VAL A 35 -8.97 -14.53 -6.99
CA VAL A 35 -8.18 -13.51 -6.30
C VAL A 35 -8.00 -12.32 -7.24
N ALA A 36 -8.36 -11.13 -6.77
CA ALA A 36 -8.21 -9.91 -7.53
C ALA A 36 -7.95 -8.72 -6.60
N ALA A 37 -7.31 -7.66 -7.10
CA ALA A 37 -7.10 -6.43 -6.36
C ALA A 37 -7.18 -5.21 -7.29
N SER A 38 -7.48 -4.05 -6.71
CA SER A 38 -7.47 -2.76 -7.41
C SER A 38 -6.49 -1.84 -6.68
N PRO A 39 -5.22 -1.76 -7.11
CA PRO A 39 -4.28 -0.75 -6.60
C PRO A 39 -4.80 0.67 -6.85
N ASP A 40 -4.29 1.66 -6.11
CA ASP A 40 -4.62 3.07 -6.37
C ASP A 40 -3.87 3.60 -7.60
N GLY A 41 -2.68 3.06 -7.88
CA GLY A 41 -1.98 3.35 -9.12
C GLY A 41 -0.78 2.45 -9.42
N LEU A 42 -0.30 2.57 -10.65
CA LEU A 42 0.95 2.04 -11.14
C LEU A 42 1.91 3.21 -11.40
N ILE A 43 3.03 3.21 -10.70
CA ILE A 43 4.13 4.15 -10.89
C ILE A 43 5.11 3.54 -11.89
N ARG A 44 5.49 4.34 -12.89
CA ARG A 44 6.60 4.04 -13.80
C ARG A 44 7.65 5.13 -13.68
N SER A 45 8.88 4.75 -13.32
CA SER A 45 10.05 5.64 -13.30
C SER A 45 11.17 5.01 -14.12
N GLY A 46 11.35 5.49 -15.35
CA GLY A 46 12.21 4.80 -16.33
C GLY A 46 11.69 3.39 -16.63
N GLU A 47 12.53 2.39 -16.35
CA GLU A 47 12.24 0.95 -16.48
C GLU A 47 11.71 0.31 -15.18
N VAL A 48 11.62 1.08 -14.10
CA VAL A 48 11.13 0.59 -12.80
C VAL A 48 9.62 0.77 -12.72
N TYR A 49 8.94 -0.31 -12.31
CA TYR A 49 7.52 -0.34 -12.04
C TYR A 49 7.27 -0.67 -10.57
N MET A 50 6.39 0.10 -9.94
CA MET A 50 5.94 -0.16 -8.56
C MET A 50 4.46 0.22 -8.42
N LEU A 51 3.77 -0.42 -7.48
CA LEU A 51 2.42 -0.03 -7.13
C LEU A 51 2.40 1.23 -6.27
N LEU A 52 1.24 1.88 -6.23
CA LEU A 52 0.90 2.95 -5.31
C LEU A 52 -0.35 2.55 -4.53
N GLU A 53 -0.29 2.72 -3.22
CA GLU A 53 -1.41 2.53 -2.31
C GLU A 53 -1.46 3.72 -1.34
N ILE A 54 -2.57 4.47 -1.35
CA ILE A 54 -2.76 5.69 -0.59
C ILE A 54 -3.86 5.48 0.45
N LYS A 55 -3.54 5.74 1.72
CA LYS A 55 -4.53 5.80 2.80
C LYS A 55 -4.66 7.21 3.33
N CYS A 56 -5.87 7.75 3.24
CA CYS A 56 -6.19 9.05 3.81
C CYS A 56 -6.62 8.88 5.27
N ILE A 57 -5.85 9.44 6.20
CA ILE A 57 -6.17 9.46 7.62
C ILE A 57 -6.80 10.80 7.97
N PHE A 58 -7.98 10.75 8.58
CA PHE A 58 -8.67 11.93 9.08
C PHE A 58 -8.00 12.40 10.38
N ASN A 59 -7.39 13.59 10.36
CA ASN A 59 -6.64 14.14 11.47
C ASN A 59 -7.03 15.60 11.75
N PRO A 60 -8.25 15.84 12.29
CA PRO A 60 -8.79 17.18 12.47
C PRO A 60 -8.03 18.00 13.51
N ASP A 61 -7.43 17.31 14.48
CA ASP A 61 -6.67 17.89 15.59
C ASP A 61 -5.26 18.32 15.16
N GLY A 62 -4.80 17.88 13.98
CA GLY A 62 -3.45 18.15 13.49
C GLY A 62 -2.37 17.40 14.26
N SER A 63 -2.71 16.26 14.86
CA SER A 63 -1.75 15.44 15.63
C SER A 63 -0.60 14.92 14.77
N SER A 64 0.57 14.75 15.37
CA SER A 64 1.70 14.10 14.68
C SER A 64 1.42 12.62 14.44
N LEU A 65 2.22 11.95 13.60
CA LEU A 65 2.09 10.50 13.40
C LEU A 65 2.41 9.74 14.69
N GLU A 66 3.39 10.18 15.47
CA GLU A 66 3.76 9.60 16.76
C GLU A 66 2.61 9.71 17.77
N GLU A 67 1.93 10.86 17.79
CA GLU A 67 0.73 11.05 18.60
C GLU A 67 -0.39 10.11 18.15
N LEU A 68 -0.64 9.98 16.85
CA LEU A 68 -1.65 9.06 16.31
C LEU A 68 -1.31 7.59 16.64
N ILE A 69 -0.05 7.19 16.49
CA ILE A 69 0.45 5.85 16.86
C ILE A 69 0.20 5.58 18.35
N SER A 70 0.43 6.57 19.21
CA SER A 70 0.28 6.44 20.66
C SER A 70 -1.18 6.48 21.11
N LYS A 71 -2.01 7.29 20.44
CA LYS A 71 -3.43 7.52 20.78
C LYS A 71 -4.34 6.39 20.31
N TRP A 72 -4.05 5.79 19.15
CA TRP A 72 -4.92 4.79 18.52
C TRP A 72 -4.23 3.42 18.50
N SER A 73 -4.68 2.50 19.36
CA SER A 73 -4.15 1.13 19.45
C SER A 73 -4.17 0.41 18.09
N ASP A 74 -5.23 0.64 17.32
CA ASP A 74 -5.48 0.00 16.03
C ASP A 74 -4.92 0.80 14.85
N PHE A 75 -4.09 1.81 15.10
CA PHE A 75 -3.45 2.55 14.03
C PHE A 75 -2.53 1.63 13.21
N CYS A 76 -2.46 1.89 11.91
CA CYS A 76 -1.74 1.02 10.98
C CYS A 76 -0.22 1.10 11.13
N LEU A 77 0.31 2.23 11.60
CA LEU A 77 1.74 2.41 11.83
C LEU A 77 2.13 2.00 13.26
N SER A 78 3.38 1.61 13.43
CA SER A 78 4.05 1.42 14.72
C SER A 78 5.36 2.19 14.73
N ASN A 79 5.75 2.70 15.90
CA ASN A 79 7.07 3.26 16.13
C ASN A 79 7.89 2.29 16.98
N THR A 80 8.93 1.71 16.39
CA THR A 80 9.86 0.82 17.09
C THR A 80 11.22 1.50 17.15
N ASN A 81 11.63 1.96 18.33
CA ASN A 81 12.92 2.64 18.55
C ASN A 81 13.17 3.84 17.61
N GLY A 82 12.14 4.63 17.33
CA GLY A 82 12.22 5.78 16.43
C GLY A 82 11.93 5.44 14.96
N PHE A 83 11.77 4.17 14.61
CA PHE A 83 11.45 3.75 13.25
C PHE A 83 9.95 3.54 13.07
N ILE A 84 9.32 4.46 12.33
CA ILE A 84 7.91 4.36 11.97
C ILE A 84 7.75 3.47 10.74
N SER A 85 6.93 2.42 10.87
CA SER A 85 6.63 1.45 9.79
C SER A 85 5.20 0.95 9.85
N LEU A 86 4.65 0.53 8.70
CA LEU A 86 3.41 -0.21 8.60
C LEU A 86 3.54 -1.55 9.33
N LYS A 87 2.69 -1.74 10.34
CA LYS A 87 2.57 -2.99 11.10
C LYS A 87 2.38 -4.16 10.14
N ARG A 88 3.28 -5.15 10.20
CA ARG A 88 3.27 -6.33 9.31
C ARG A 88 2.07 -7.27 9.54
N ASN A 89 1.37 -7.11 10.66
CA ASN A 89 0.12 -7.81 10.98
C ASN A 89 -1.13 -6.95 10.71
N HIS A 90 -1.01 -5.77 10.11
CA HIS A 90 -2.16 -4.91 9.83
C HIS A 90 -2.79 -5.22 8.46
N LYS A 91 -4.11 -5.04 8.33
CA LYS A 91 -4.89 -5.34 7.12
C LYS A 91 -4.34 -4.68 5.84
N TYR A 92 -3.76 -3.48 5.95
CA TYR A 92 -3.17 -2.79 4.79
C TYR A 92 -1.92 -3.50 4.27
N TYR A 93 -1.12 -4.13 5.15
CA TYR A 93 0.02 -4.92 4.71
C TYR A 93 -0.44 -6.11 3.87
N PHE A 94 -1.44 -6.87 4.36
CA PHE A 94 -2.04 -7.97 3.61
C PHE A 94 -2.69 -7.52 2.29
N GLN A 95 -3.33 -6.35 2.27
CA GLN A 95 -3.90 -5.77 1.05
C GLN A 95 -2.81 -5.52 0.00
N ILE A 96 -1.69 -4.90 0.40
CA ILE A 96 -0.55 -4.62 -0.49
C ILE A 96 0.09 -5.92 -0.99
N GLN A 97 0.27 -6.91 -0.12
CA GLN A 97 0.80 -8.22 -0.52
C GLN A 97 -0.08 -8.91 -1.57
N CYS A 98 -1.41 -8.80 -1.44
CA CYS A 98 -2.34 -9.28 -2.45
C CYS A 98 -2.20 -8.50 -3.78
N GLN A 99 -2.11 -7.17 -3.72
CA GLN A 99 -1.93 -6.33 -4.90
C GLN A 99 -0.63 -6.66 -5.65
N LEU A 100 0.48 -6.85 -4.94
CA LEU A 100 1.77 -7.24 -5.50
C LEU A 100 1.70 -8.62 -6.16
N ALA A 101 1.03 -9.57 -5.52
CA ALA A 101 0.84 -10.92 -6.06
C ALA A 101 0.03 -10.92 -7.36
N VAL A 102 -1.13 -10.24 -7.40
CA VAL A 102 -1.99 -10.26 -8.60
C VAL A 102 -1.40 -9.49 -9.78
N THR A 103 -0.53 -8.51 -9.52
CA THR A 103 0.12 -7.69 -10.55
C THR A 103 1.50 -8.22 -10.97
N ASN A 104 2.03 -9.22 -10.26
CA ASN A 104 3.38 -9.74 -10.42
C ASN A 104 4.45 -8.63 -10.34
N LEU A 105 4.28 -7.70 -9.39
CA LEU A 105 5.24 -6.64 -9.07
C LEU A 105 5.90 -6.90 -7.72
N HIS A 106 7.10 -6.35 -7.55
CA HIS A 106 7.91 -6.60 -6.35
C HIS A 106 7.76 -5.54 -5.26
N GLN A 107 7.31 -4.31 -5.61
CA GLN A 107 7.33 -3.17 -4.70
C GLN A 107 6.07 -2.33 -4.81
N CYS A 108 5.64 -1.78 -3.68
CA CYS A 108 4.55 -0.82 -3.56
C CYS A 108 5.00 0.39 -2.74
N LEU A 109 4.73 1.60 -3.24
CA LEU A 109 4.83 2.83 -2.46
C LEU A 109 3.55 2.95 -1.64
N PHE A 110 3.66 2.69 -0.35
CA PHE A 110 2.59 2.93 0.60
C PHE A 110 2.66 4.38 1.08
N VAL A 111 1.55 5.10 0.96
CA VAL A 111 1.43 6.50 1.36
C VAL A 111 0.33 6.64 2.39
N ILE A 112 0.63 7.28 3.51
CA ILE A 112 -0.40 7.83 4.39
C ILE A 112 -0.48 9.32 4.16
N PHE A 113 -1.66 9.79 3.78
CA PHE A 113 -1.97 11.21 3.70
C PHE A 113 -2.81 11.62 4.92
N CYS A 114 -2.25 12.45 5.79
CA CYS A 114 -2.96 13.02 6.93
C CYS A 114 -3.66 14.31 6.50
N ASN A 115 -4.98 14.30 6.50
CA ASN A 115 -5.77 15.50 6.19
C ASN A 115 -5.89 16.37 7.45
N ASN A 116 -4.98 17.34 7.60
CA ASN A 116 -4.99 18.37 8.65
C ASN A 116 -5.25 19.77 8.05
N LYS A 117 -5.70 20.70 8.89
CA LYS A 117 -5.98 22.10 8.50
C LYS A 117 -4.70 22.92 8.22
N SER A 118 -3.57 22.52 8.81
CA SER A 118 -2.27 23.18 8.70
C SER A 118 -1.41 22.50 7.64
N PHE A 119 -0.74 23.24 6.74
CA PHE A 119 -0.09 22.65 5.55
C PHE A 119 1.29 21.99 5.78
N GLU A 120 1.74 21.86 7.02
CA GLU A 120 3.09 21.37 7.35
C GLU A 120 3.06 19.84 7.60
N GLU A 121 3.90 19.12 6.84
CA GLU A 121 4.17 17.67 6.81
C GLU A 121 2.96 16.73 6.87
N LYS A 122 2.35 16.49 5.70
CA LYS A 122 1.09 15.76 5.52
C LYS A 122 1.23 14.29 5.14
N MET A 123 2.44 13.78 4.90
CA MET A 123 2.62 12.49 4.24
C MET A 123 3.70 11.62 4.88
N TYR A 124 3.33 10.36 5.11
CA TYR A 124 4.28 9.27 5.38
C TYR A 124 4.40 8.38 4.15
N LEU A 125 5.62 7.95 3.85
CA LEU A 125 5.92 7.07 2.72
C LEU A 125 6.74 5.87 3.19
N GLU A 126 6.38 4.68 2.72
CA GLU A 126 7.14 3.45 2.92
C GLU A 126 7.16 2.64 1.62
N ILE A 127 8.31 2.08 1.26
CA ILE A 127 8.38 1.06 0.21
C ILE A 127 8.14 -0.30 0.87
N ILE A 128 7.12 -0.99 0.38
CA ILE A 128 6.76 -2.34 0.82
C ILE A 128 7.17 -3.33 -0.26
N ASP A 129 8.04 -4.27 0.10
CA ASP A 129 8.45 -5.36 -0.78
C ASP A 129 7.50 -6.55 -0.69
N PHE A 130 7.44 -7.34 -1.77
CA PHE A 130 6.66 -8.56 -1.83
C PHE A 130 7.25 -9.64 -0.88
N ASP A 131 6.40 -10.15 0.00
CA ASP A 131 6.69 -11.21 0.96
C ASP A 131 6.08 -12.53 0.46
N CYS A 132 6.88 -13.27 -0.31
CA CYS A 132 6.46 -14.53 -0.92
C CYS A 132 6.03 -15.60 0.12
N PRO A 133 6.78 -15.83 1.22
CA PRO A 133 6.34 -16.74 2.28
C PRO A 133 4.98 -16.37 2.87
N LEU A 134 4.78 -15.09 3.21
CA LEU A 134 3.50 -14.61 3.75
C LEU A 134 2.38 -14.78 2.73
N TRP A 135 2.61 -14.40 1.48
CA TRP A 135 1.59 -14.52 0.43
C TRP A 135 1.16 -15.97 0.22
N LYS A 136 2.10 -16.92 0.26
CA LYS A 136 1.80 -18.35 0.15
C LYS A 136 0.85 -18.81 1.27
N GLU A 137 1.03 -18.32 2.49
CA GLU A 137 0.11 -18.58 3.60
C GLU A 137 -1.28 -17.95 3.37
N CYS A 138 -1.31 -16.67 2.98
CA CYS A 138 -2.53 -15.95 2.67
C CYS A 138 -3.34 -16.64 1.56
N LEU A 139 -2.69 -17.01 0.45
CA LEU A 139 -3.33 -17.71 -0.66
C LEU A 139 -3.90 -19.05 -0.22
N GLY A 140 -3.21 -19.79 0.64
CA GLY A 140 -3.73 -21.03 1.23
C GLY A 140 -5.03 -20.82 2.03
N LYS A 141 -5.11 -19.72 2.81
CA LYS A 141 -6.32 -19.34 3.55
C LYS A 141 -7.46 -18.90 2.62
N ILE A 142 -7.15 -18.06 1.63
CA ILE A 142 -8.11 -17.57 0.62
C ILE A 142 -8.69 -18.74 -0.17
N LYS A 143 -7.86 -19.67 -0.64
CA LYS A 143 -8.28 -20.86 -1.36
C LYS A 143 -9.25 -21.72 -0.54
N LYS A 144 -8.92 -22.00 0.72
CA LYS A 144 -9.81 -22.73 1.63
C LYS A 144 -11.13 -22.01 1.82
N PHE A 145 -11.12 -20.69 2.06
CA PHE A 145 -12.31 -19.89 2.20
C PHE A 145 -13.20 -19.94 0.93
N PHE A 146 -12.59 -19.72 -0.23
CA PHE A 146 -13.31 -19.63 -1.50
C PHE A 146 -14.00 -20.96 -1.85
N PHE A 147 -13.25 -22.07 -1.87
CA PHE A 147 -13.80 -23.36 -2.32
C PHE A 147 -14.63 -24.09 -1.26
N ASN A 148 -14.31 -23.95 0.02
CA ASN A 148 -15.01 -24.72 1.06
C ASN A 148 -16.19 -23.97 1.67
N PHE A 149 -16.27 -22.65 1.50
CA PHE A 149 -17.33 -21.84 2.11
C PHE A 149 -18.05 -20.94 1.08
N HIS A 150 -17.33 -20.13 0.31
CA HIS A 150 -17.96 -19.17 -0.60
C HIS A 150 -18.71 -19.86 -1.76
N ILE A 151 -18.05 -20.77 -2.48
CA ILE A 151 -18.67 -21.49 -3.60
C ILE A 151 -19.90 -22.29 -3.14
N PRO A 152 -19.83 -23.12 -2.08
CA PRO A 152 -21.01 -23.83 -1.57
C PRO A 152 -22.15 -22.90 -1.16
N LEU A 153 -21.85 -21.73 -0.58
CA LEU A 153 -22.88 -20.78 -0.15
C LEU A 153 -23.60 -20.12 -1.34
N VAL A 154 -22.88 -19.80 -2.41
CA VAL A 154 -23.42 -19.05 -3.56
C VAL A 154 -24.05 -19.98 -4.61
N MET A 155 -23.66 -21.24 -4.65
CA MET A 155 -24.18 -22.25 -5.59
C MET A 155 -25.22 -23.21 -4.97
N ALA A 156 -25.62 -22.99 -3.71
CA ALA A 156 -26.71 -23.71 -3.05
C ALA A 156 -28.08 -23.11 -3.40
#